data_AF-A0A840L6B7-F1
#
_entry.id   AF-A0A840L6B7-F1
#
_cell.length_a   1.000
_cell.length_b   1.000
_cell.length_c   1.000
_cell.angle_alpha   90.00
_cell.angle_beta   90.00
_cell.angle_gamma   90.00
#
_symmetry.space_group_name_H-M   'P 1'
#
loop_
_entity.id
_entity.type
_entity.pdbx_description
1 polymer ?
#
loop_
_entity_poly.entity_id
_entity_poly.type
_entity_poly.pdbx_seq_one_letter_code
_entity_poly.pdbx_strand_id
1 'polypeptide(L)' 'MDTAMKKALQQGIADALGFVLGALAGWHLGQAFGLDFIASKAWGLAEMASLALILAGSGAGRWLCRQALAQWQQGKPKT' A
#
# COMPACT_ATOMS: atom_id res chain seq x y z
N MET A 1 -12.43 -17.84 -19.67
CA MET A 1 -11.76 -16.72 -19.01
C MET A 1 -10.30 -17.11 -18.83
N ASP A 2 -9.42 -16.48 -19.60
CA ASP A 2 -8.05 -16.91 -19.82
C ASP A 2 -7.24 -16.93 -18.52
N THR A 3 -6.37 -17.93 -18.35
CA THR A 3 -5.52 -18.07 -17.15
C THR A 3 -4.63 -16.84 -16.95
N ALA A 4 -4.21 -16.20 -18.05
CA ALA A 4 -3.48 -14.94 -18.03
C ALA A 4 -4.32 -13.79 -17.42
N MET A 5 -5.60 -13.70 -17.80
CA MET A 5 -6.54 -12.69 -17.27
C MET A 5 -6.75 -12.88 -15.76
N LYS A 6 -6.92 -14.13 -15.29
CA LYS A 6 -7.07 -14.43 -13.86
C LYS A 6 -5.83 -14.01 -13.05
N LYS A 7 -4.64 -14.28 -13.59
CA LYS A 7 -3.37 -13.92 -12.93
C LYS A 7 -3.17 -12.40 -12.88
N ALA A 8 -3.45 -11.70 -13.98
CA ALA A 8 -3.41 -10.24 -14.04
C ALA A 8 -4.39 -9.60 -13.06
N LEU A 9 -5.62 -10.13 -12.96
CA LEU A 9 -6.63 -9.66 -12.01
C LEU A 9 -6.17 -9.85 -10.55
N GLN A 10 -5.66 -11.04 -10.20
CA GLN A 10 -5.13 -11.30 -8.86
C GLN A 10 -3.98 -10.34 -8.49
N GLN A 11 -3.10 -10.06 -9.45
CA GLN A 11 -1.97 -9.16 -9.25
C GLN A 11 -2.43 -7.70 -9.11
N GLY A 12 -3.41 -7.27 -9.90
CA GLY A 12 -4.03 -5.95 -9.77
C GLY A 12 -4.74 -5.78 -8.42
N ILE A 13 -5.48 -6.79 -7.95
CA ILE A 13 -6.13 -6.77 -6.64
C ILE A 13 -5.08 -6.69 -5.51
N ALA A 14 -4.01 -7.48 -5.59
CA ALA A 14 -2.94 -7.44 -4.59
C ALA A 14 -2.24 -6.07 -4.55
N ASP A 15 -1.99 -5.46 -5.71
CA ASP A 15 -1.41 -4.12 -5.79
C ASP A 15 -2.35 -3.04 -5.22
N ALA A 16 -3.65 -3.11 -5.53
CA ALA A 16 -4.65 -2.17 -5.01
C ALA A 16 -4.81 -2.29 -3.49
N LEU A 17 -4.89 -3.53 -2.97
CA LEU A 17 -4.94 -3.78 -1.53
C LEU A 17 -3.67 -3.30 -0.85
N GLY A 18 -2.49 -3.59 -1.41
CA GLY A 18 -1.21 -3.12 -0.88
C GLY A 18 -1.11 -1.59 -0.85
N PHE A 19 -1.64 -0.92 -1.88
CA PHE A 19 -1.70 0.55 -1.92
C PHE A 19 -2.61 1.12 -0.81
N VAL A 20 -3.85 0.63 -0.69
CA VAL A 20 -4.83 1.14 0.28
C VAL A 20 -4.39 0.83 1.72
N LEU A 21 -4.00 -0.42 2.00
CA LEU A 21 -3.53 -0.82 3.32
C LEU A 21 -2.22 -0.11 3.69
N GLY A 22 -1.32 0.08 2.73
CA GLY A 22 -0.10 0.85 2.90
C GLY A 22 -0.37 2.32 3.21
N ALA A 23 -1.29 2.95 2.49
CA ALA A 23 -1.71 4.34 2.75
C ALA A 23 -2.31 4.49 4.16
N LEU A 24 -3.18 3.55 4.56
CA LEU A 24 -3.78 3.52 5.90
C LEU A 24 -2.72 3.33 7.00
N ALA A 25 -1.74 2.45 6.79
CA ALA A 25 -0.64 2.27 7.73
C ALA A 25 0.24 3.52 7.84
N GLY A 26 0.53 4.18 6.71
CA GLY A 26 1.25 5.46 6.67
C GLY A 26 0.47 6.58 7.36
N TRP A 27 -0.84 6.64 7.18
CA TRP A 27 -1.69 7.61 7.89
C TRP A 27 -1.71 7.36 9.39
N HIS A 28 -1.89 6.09 9.81
CA HIS A 28 -1.90 5.72 11.22
C HIS A 28 -0.57 6.01 11.91
N LEU A 29 0.56 5.78 11.22
CA LEU A 29 1.88 6.20 11.71
C LEU A 29 1.97 7.73 11.81
N GLY A 30 1.51 8.48 10.81
CA GLY A 30 1.51 9.95 10.85
C GLY A 30 0.72 10.49 12.03
N GLN A 31 -0.44 9.90 12.30
CA GLN A 31 -1.27 10.22 13.45
C GLN A 31 -0.56 9.91 14.77
N ALA A 32 0.14 8.77 14.88
CA ALA A 32 0.92 8.42 16.06
C ALA A 32 2.09 9.38 16.33
N PHE A 33 2.67 9.99 15.29
CA PHE A 33 3.68 11.04 15.40
C PHE A 33 3.09 12.44 15.66
N GLY A 34 1.76 12.57 15.81
CA GLY A 34 1.08 13.86 16.01
C GLY A 34 1.01 14.73 14.75
N LEU A 35 1.26 14.13 13.57
CA LEU A 35 1.21 14.79 12.27
C LEU A 35 -0.18 14.59 11.67
N ASP A 36 -1.10 15.51 11.96
CA ASP A 36 -2.51 15.35 11.60
C ASP A 36 -2.86 16.08 10.29
N PHE A 37 -2.70 15.38 9.16
CA PHE A 37 -3.08 15.91 7.83
C PHE A 37 -4.57 16.20 7.69
N ILE A 38 -5.41 15.40 8.36
CA ILE A 38 -6.85 15.37 8.11
C ILE A 38 -7.57 16.35 9.04
N ALA A 39 -7.13 16.45 10.30
CA ALA A 39 -7.73 17.39 11.25
C ALA A 39 -7.26 18.84 11.04
N SER A 40 -6.05 19.04 10.50
CA SER A 40 -5.47 20.36 10.34
C SER A 40 -5.67 20.90 8.92
N LYS A 41 -6.30 22.08 8.80
CA LYS A 41 -6.50 22.77 7.52
C LYS A 41 -5.29 23.63 7.11
N ALA A 42 -4.24 23.62 7.93
CA ALA A 42 -3.01 24.34 7.65
C ALA A 42 -2.15 23.55 6.64
N TRP A 43 -1.41 24.26 5.79
CA TRP A 43 -0.41 23.66 4.90
C TRP A 43 0.97 23.80 5.53
N GLY A 44 1.09 23.36 6.78
CA GLY A 44 2.33 23.38 7.53
C GLY A 44 3.25 22.21 7.18
N LEU A 45 4.47 22.28 7.70
CA LEU A 45 5.49 21.25 7.49
C LEU A 45 5.03 19.88 8.02
N ALA A 46 4.21 19.88 9.08
CA ALA A 46 3.66 18.68 9.69
C ALA A 46 2.64 17.98 8.77
N GLU A 47 1.73 18.74 8.15
CA GLU A 47 0.79 18.21 7.17
C GLU A 47 1.53 17.65 5.94
N MET A 48 2.52 18.38 5.42
CA MET A 48 3.34 17.87 4.31
C MET A 48 4.09 16.58 4.67
N ALA A 49 4.63 16.49 5.90
CA ALA A 49 5.31 15.29 6.38
C ALA A 49 4.35 14.09 6.51
N SER A 50 3.14 14.30 7.06
CA SER A 50 2.13 13.25 7.13
C SER A 50 1.66 12.78 5.75
N LEU A 51 1.47 13.68 4.79
CA LEU A 51 1.14 13.32 3.41
C LEU A 51 2.26 12.51 2.76
N ALA A 52 3.52 12.92 2.98
CA ALA A 52 4.68 12.17 2.53
C ALA A 52 4.74 10.77 3.17
N LEU A 53 4.36 10.63 4.44
CA LEU A 53 4.31 9.35 5.15
C LEU A 53 3.21 8.43 4.59
N ILE A 54 2.03 8.98 4.25
CA ILE A 54 0.93 8.24 3.61
C ILE A 54 1.37 7.76 2.22
N LEU A 55 1.99 8.64 1.43
CA LEU A 55 2.55 8.30 0.12
C LEU A 55 3.62 7.21 0.24
N ALA A 56 4.56 7.35 1.18
CA ALA A 56 5.58 6.34 1.45
C ALA A 56 4.96 5.00 1.87
N GLY A 57 3.97 5.03 2.75
CA GLY A 57 3.22 3.85 3.19
C GLY A 57 2.52 3.15 2.02
N SER A 58 1.86 3.90 1.14
CA SER A 58 1.17 3.35 -0.03
C SER A 58 2.12 2.69 -1.05
N GLY A 59 3.30 3.27 -1.26
CA GLY A 59 4.37 2.68 -2.07
C GLY A 59 4.96 1.40 -1.45
N ALA A 60 5.26 1.45 -0.15
CA ALA A 60 5.80 0.30 0.59
C ALA A 60 4.79 -0.85 0.69
N GLY A 61 3.52 -0.57 0.95
CA GLY A 61 2.46 -1.58 1.04
C GLY A 61 2.22 -2.29 -0.30
N ARG A 62 2.22 -1.55 -1.41
CA ARG A 62 2.19 -2.15 -2.76
C ARG A 62 3.40 -3.06 -2.99
N TRP A 63 4.60 -2.60 -2.63
CA TRP A 63 5.82 -3.41 -2.80
C TRP A 63 5.78 -4.70 -1.97
N LEU A 64 5.33 -4.63 -0.71
CA LEU A 64 5.17 -5.79 0.17
C LEU A 64 4.14 -6.78 -0.37
N CYS A 65 2.95 -6.32 -0.79
CA CYS A 65 1.93 -7.19 -1.38
C CYS A 65 2.42 -7.85 -2.68
N ARG A 66 3.18 -7.12 -3.51
CA ARG A 66 3.77 -7.68 -4.72
C ARG A 66 4.81 -8.76 -4.41
N GLN A 67 5.65 -8.53 -3.40
CA GLN A 67 6.61 -9.53 -2.92
C GLN A 67 5.92 -10.76 -2.35
N ALA A 68 4.91 -10.58 -1.50
CA ALA A 68 4.14 -11.67 -0.91
C ALA A 68 3.43 -12.52 -1.98
N LEU A 69 2.84 -11.87 -2.98
CA LEU A 69 2.21 -12.57 -4.09
C LEU A 69 3.23 -13.34 -4.94
N ALA A 70 4.41 -12.77 -5.19
CA ALA A 70 5.48 -13.46 -5.91
C ALA A 70 5.96 -14.71 -5.16
N GLN A 71 6.16 -14.61 -3.83
CA GLN A 71 6.51 -15.76 -2.99
C GLN A 71 5.41 -16.83 -3.00
N TRP A 72 4.14 -16.43 -2.89
CA TRP A 72 3.01 -17.36 -2.93
C TRP A 72 2.88 -18.08 -4.27
N GLN A 73 3.23 -17.43 -5.39
CA GLN A 73 3.26 -18.05 -6.71
C GLN A 73 4.42 -19.02 -6.88
N GLN A 74 5.58 -18.77 -6.25
CA GLN A 74 6.73 -19.67 -6.30
C GLN A 74 6.52 -20.95 -5.46
N GLY A 75 5.71 -20.89 -4.39
CA GLY A 75 5.38 -22.04 -3.56
C GLY A 75 4.31 -22.98 -4.11
N LYS A 76 3.66 -22.63 -5.24
CA LYS A 76 2.69 -23.54 -5.89
C LYS A 76 3.45 -24.61 -6.68
N PRO A 77 3.22 -25.91 -6.42
CA PRO A 77 3.82 -26.97 -7.24
C PRO A 77 3.39 -26.79 -8.70
N LYS A 78 4.35 -26.84 -9.63
CA LYS A 78 4.08 -26.93 -11.07
C LYS A 78 3.40 -28.28 -11.32
N THR A 79 2.07 -28.29 -11.41
CA THR A 79 1.30 -29.39 -11.97
C THR A 79 1.47 -29.44 -13.47
#